data_AF-A0A1I1HJJ8-F1
#
_entry.id   AF-A0A1I1HJJ8-F1
#
_cell.length_a   1.000
_cell.length_b   1.000
_cell.length_c   1.000
_cell.angle_alpha   90.00
_cell.angle_beta   90.00
_cell.angle_gamma   90.00
#
_symmetry.space_group_name_H-M   'P 1'
#
loop_
_entity.id
_entity.type
_entity.pdbx_description
1 polymer ?
#
loop_
_entity_poly.entity_id
_entity_poly.type
_entity_poly.pdbx_seq_one_letter_code
_entity_poly.pdbx_strand_id
1 'polypeptide(L)'
;MEPQLGWVWLSQKERRTAEQALADIGPDGTRDELGFGVVHFAYADRFFPGTSVQQTQLRYVWFTCWSYLELQQREGGKPFPRGDLDRIEDRTGHRLLRHYGSGDGHGVIGGRVLRVGRSPVVKPSAVYWNAMRSWNLVKPLGAGRDAPGRAEIHARWEELSGRGPRPEVDAEPPGPLFLDAPPMPAKWRAVNEPLDFELDTKTDEAGRIRRAWRKPRDGHGRPTLLSRLAERRVASPGSMYDRGVVSLLHSDEKTSMERARQAGSVAAIARSVHTALVQSMKDDDCNEARDARRWLDESIVEHGEQALKLEMPGLVQDAAEANKLGDLIHETQDWLRKGAGDVGALANVYREREEAQKPGRALLARSGDERRQGWRPRASAPLTYRWGHVSAFLDQLAGR
;
A
#
# COMPACT_ATOMS: atom_id res chain seq x y z
N MET A 1 30.93 10.15 11.50
CA MET A 1 30.76 9.30 10.30
C MET A 1 29.33 9.51 9.85
N GLU A 2 29.12 10.44 8.91
CA GLU A 2 27.78 10.82 8.47
C GLU A 2 27.11 9.65 7.74
N PRO A 3 25.90 9.24 8.14
CA PRO A 3 25.19 8.21 7.42
C PRO A 3 24.68 8.77 6.09
N GLN A 4 24.91 8.05 4.99
CA GLN A 4 24.43 8.33 3.63
C GLN A 4 22.90 8.20 3.50
N LEU A 5 22.14 8.85 4.37
CA LEU A 5 20.68 8.72 4.54
C LEU A 5 19.85 9.62 3.61
N GLY A 6 20.46 10.32 2.65
CA GLY A 6 19.79 11.42 1.94
C GLY A 6 18.75 11.01 0.87
N TRP A 7 18.97 9.93 0.11
CA TRP A 7 18.29 9.77 -1.19
C TRP A 7 17.20 8.69 -1.24
N VAL A 8 17.36 7.57 -0.50
CA VAL A 8 16.32 6.53 -0.38
C VAL A 8 15.03 7.12 0.23
N TRP A 9 15.16 8.08 1.14
CA TRP A 9 14.06 8.77 1.80
C TRP A 9 13.26 9.71 0.90
N LEU A 10 13.90 10.36 -0.08
CA LEU A 10 13.22 11.29 -1.00
C LEU A 10 12.21 10.55 -1.90
N SER A 11 12.60 9.39 -2.43
CA SER A 11 11.69 8.54 -3.22
C SER A 11 10.53 7.95 -2.41
N GLN A 12 10.77 7.64 -1.13
CA GLN A 12 9.73 7.16 -0.21
C GLN A 12 8.74 8.27 0.15
N LYS A 13 9.20 9.51 0.33
CA LYS A 13 8.33 10.65 0.63
C LYS A 13 7.39 10.96 -0.54
N GLU A 14 7.89 11.02 -1.76
CA GLU A 14 7.05 11.24 -2.96
C GLU A 14 6.05 10.09 -3.19
N ARG A 15 6.50 8.84 -3.02
CA ARG A 15 5.63 7.66 -3.06
C ARG A 15 4.53 7.75 -2.02
N ARG A 16 4.89 8.09 -0.78
CA ARG A 16 3.96 8.21 0.35
C ARG A 16 2.95 9.33 0.12
N THR A 17 3.36 10.48 -0.40
CA THR A 17 2.45 11.57 -0.78
C THR A 17 1.47 11.14 -1.87
N ALA A 18 1.95 10.43 -2.90
CA ALA A 18 1.08 9.92 -3.97
C ALA A 18 0.09 8.87 -3.44
N GLU A 19 0.54 7.93 -2.61
CA GLU A 19 -0.34 6.94 -1.98
C GLU A 19 -1.33 7.58 -1.01
N GLN A 20 -0.93 8.58 -0.23
CA GLN A 20 -1.81 9.35 0.64
C GLN A 20 -2.86 10.12 -0.14
N ALA A 21 -2.50 10.70 -1.29
CA ALA A 21 -3.45 11.40 -2.17
C ALA A 21 -4.45 10.45 -2.84
N LEU A 22 -4.10 9.17 -2.98
CA LEU A 22 -4.96 8.13 -3.55
C LEU A 22 -5.76 7.36 -2.48
N ALA A 23 -5.31 7.39 -1.23
CA ALA A 23 -5.93 6.72 -0.09
C ALA A 23 -7.00 7.61 0.58
N ASP A 24 -8.06 7.94 -0.16
CA ASP A 24 -9.29 8.45 0.46
C ASP A 24 -9.99 7.36 1.30
N ILE A 25 -9.63 6.09 1.08
CA ILE A 25 -10.21 4.89 1.72
C ILE A 25 -9.04 3.99 2.14
N GLY A 26 -8.93 3.69 3.44
CA GLY A 26 -7.95 2.75 3.98
C GLY A 26 -8.19 1.31 3.49
N PRO A 27 -7.23 0.39 3.70
CA PRO A 27 -7.36 -1.00 3.26
C PRO A 27 -8.52 -1.77 3.93
N ASP A 28 -9.06 -1.24 5.02
CA ASP A 28 -10.26 -1.69 5.75
C ASP A 28 -11.56 -1.04 5.23
N GLY A 29 -11.49 -0.19 4.19
CA GLY A 29 -12.65 0.56 3.70
C GLY A 29 -12.98 1.82 4.53
N THR A 30 -12.15 2.16 5.53
CA THR A 30 -12.36 3.32 6.43
C THR A 30 -11.69 4.55 5.86
N ARG A 31 -12.44 5.65 5.69
CA ARG A 31 -11.87 6.93 5.26
C ARG A 31 -10.96 7.51 6.33
N ASP A 32 -9.83 8.08 5.92
CA ASP A 32 -8.93 8.75 6.87
C ASP A 32 -9.41 10.17 7.15
N GLU A 33 -10.37 10.32 8.06
CA GLU A 33 -10.94 11.63 8.45
C GLU A 33 -10.03 12.39 9.42
N LEU A 34 -9.28 11.68 10.26
CA LEU A 34 -8.46 12.25 11.33
C LEU A 34 -6.96 12.33 10.99
N GLY A 35 -6.53 11.74 9.87
CA GLY A 35 -5.14 11.77 9.42
C GLY A 35 -4.22 10.71 10.04
N PHE A 36 -4.76 9.58 10.49
CA PHE A 36 -3.97 8.43 10.98
C PHE A 36 -3.23 7.70 9.86
N GLY A 37 -3.50 8.02 8.59
CA GLY A 37 -2.79 7.49 7.43
C GLY A 37 -1.28 7.73 7.51
N VAL A 38 -0.83 8.85 8.11
CA VAL A 38 0.60 9.09 8.31
C VAL A 38 1.24 7.98 9.17
N VAL A 39 0.59 7.55 10.24
CA VAL A 39 1.07 6.47 11.11
C VAL A 39 1.04 5.14 10.36
N HIS A 40 -0.06 4.87 9.66
CA HIS A 40 -0.21 3.65 8.85
C HIS A 40 0.94 3.48 7.87
N PHE A 41 1.20 4.50 7.06
CA PHE A 41 2.21 4.41 6.00
C PHE A 41 3.63 4.35 6.56
N ALA A 42 3.94 5.05 7.66
CA ALA A 42 5.27 5.00 8.28
C ALA A 42 5.64 3.59 8.72
N TYR A 43 4.76 2.91 9.46
CA TYR A 43 5.01 1.53 9.90
C TYR A 43 4.90 0.51 8.76
N ALA A 44 3.95 0.69 7.84
CA ALA A 44 3.84 -0.19 6.67
C ALA A 44 5.10 -0.14 5.79
N ASP A 45 5.68 1.04 5.57
CA ASP A 45 6.92 1.18 4.80
C ASP A 45 8.14 0.65 5.56
N ARG A 46 8.16 0.80 6.89
CA ARG A 46 9.21 0.25 7.76
C ARG A 46 9.24 -1.27 7.73
N PHE A 47 8.08 -1.92 7.90
CA PHE A 47 8.00 -3.38 8.01
C PHE A 47 7.89 -4.07 6.64
N PHE A 48 7.18 -3.46 5.70
CA PHE A 48 6.79 -4.05 4.42
C PHE A 48 7.10 -3.11 3.24
N PRO A 49 8.38 -2.75 3.03
CA PRO A 49 8.76 -1.76 2.02
C PRO A 49 8.32 -2.20 0.61
N GLY A 50 7.88 -1.24 -0.20
CA GLY A 50 7.43 -1.47 -1.58
C GLY A 50 5.98 -1.96 -1.71
N THR A 51 5.32 -2.31 -0.61
CA THR A 51 3.89 -2.67 -0.62
C THR A 51 3.00 -1.43 -0.74
N SER A 52 1.79 -1.60 -1.25
CA SER A 52 0.81 -0.52 -1.43
C SER A 52 -0.62 -1.07 -1.37
N VAL A 53 -1.57 -0.24 -0.93
CA VAL A 53 -3.00 -0.60 -0.86
C VAL A 53 -3.66 -0.77 -2.23
N GLN A 54 -3.00 -0.28 -3.30
CA GLN A 54 -3.50 -0.41 -4.67
C GLN A 54 -3.11 -1.73 -5.34
N GLN A 55 -2.16 -2.45 -4.75
CA GLN A 55 -1.72 -3.73 -5.29
C GLN A 55 -2.73 -4.81 -4.95
N THR A 56 -2.90 -5.79 -5.82
CA THR A 56 -3.91 -6.84 -5.66
C THR A 56 -3.29 -8.23 -5.64
N GLN A 57 -2.49 -8.55 -6.65
CA GLN A 57 -1.89 -9.88 -6.85
C GLN A 57 -0.41 -9.77 -7.13
N LEU A 58 0.41 -10.67 -6.60
CA LEU A 58 1.86 -10.56 -6.67
C LEU A 58 2.37 -10.74 -8.11
N ARG A 59 1.75 -11.62 -8.90
CA ARG A 59 2.15 -11.90 -10.30
C ARG A 59 2.04 -10.69 -11.25
N TYR A 60 1.34 -9.62 -10.86
CA TYR A 60 1.35 -8.36 -11.61
C TYR A 60 2.75 -7.75 -11.79
N VAL A 61 3.72 -8.07 -10.91
CA VAL A 61 5.12 -7.67 -11.14
C VAL A 61 5.65 -8.24 -12.45
N TRP A 62 5.33 -9.50 -12.75
CA TRP A 62 5.76 -10.18 -13.97
C TRP A 62 4.93 -9.75 -15.17
N PHE A 63 3.63 -9.53 -15.02
CA PHE A 63 2.82 -8.94 -16.11
C PHE A 63 3.34 -7.56 -16.52
N THR A 64 3.75 -6.74 -15.55
CA THR A 64 4.37 -5.44 -15.83
C THR A 64 5.70 -5.62 -16.55
N CYS A 65 6.59 -6.48 -16.08
CA CYS A 65 7.84 -6.81 -16.77
C CYS A 65 7.60 -7.24 -18.22
N TRP A 66 6.74 -8.23 -18.44
CA TRP A 66 6.47 -8.79 -19.75
C TRP A 66 5.79 -7.79 -20.70
N SER A 67 4.98 -6.87 -20.17
CA SER A 67 4.40 -5.78 -20.97
C SER A 67 5.48 -4.88 -21.55
N TYR A 68 6.47 -4.47 -20.75
CA TYR A 68 7.59 -3.66 -21.22
C TYR A 68 8.57 -4.46 -22.10
N LEU A 69 8.79 -5.75 -21.82
CA LEU A 69 9.62 -6.60 -22.68
C LEU A 69 8.98 -6.82 -24.06
N GLU A 70 7.66 -7.03 -24.12
CA GLU A 70 6.94 -7.06 -25.39
C GLU A 70 7.00 -5.72 -26.11
N LEU A 71 6.85 -4.61 -25.38
CA LEU A 71 6.98 -3.26 -25.93
C LEU A 71 8.38 -3.04 -26.52
N GLN A 72 9.44 -3.45 -25.82
CA GLN A 72 10.83 -3.35 -26.27
C GLN A 72 11.07 -4.17 -27.53
N GLN A 73 10.45 -5.35 -27.64
CA GLN A 73 10.56 -6.20 -28.82
C GLN A 73 9.82 -5.63 -30.05
N ARG A 74 8.76 -4.85 -29.86
CA ARG A 74 7.95 -4.27 -30.96
C ARG A 74 8.42 -2.88 -31.37
N GLU A 75 8.74 -2.05 -30.39
CA GLU A 75 8.91 -0.60 -30.53
C GLU A 75 10.22 -0.12 -29.89
N GLY A 76 11.24 -0.97 -29.86
CA GLY A 76 12.57 -0.62 -29.39
C GLY A 76 13.26 0.41 -30.30
N GLY A 77 13.93 1.39 -29.71
CA GLY A 77 14.65 2.43 -30.45
C GLY A 77 13.75 3.50 -31.09
N LYS A 78 12.49 3.59 -30.66
CA LYS A 78 11.52 4.63 -31.06
C LYS A 78 11.15 5.50 -29.85
N PRO A 79 10.47 6.64 -30.03
CA PRO A 79 9.83 7.36 -28.92
C PRO A 79 8.83 6.47 -28.17
N PHE A 80 8.61 6.73 -26.88
CA PHE A 80 7.79 5.87 -26.02
C PHE A 80 6.34 5.70 -26.52
N PRO A 81 5.92 4.49 -26.90
CA PRO A 81 4.61 4.25 -27.50
C PRO A 81 3.55 3.96 -26.43
N ARG A 82 3.10 5.03 -25.76
CA ARG A 82 2.11 4.99 -24.67
C ARG A 82 0.88 4.14 -25.01
N GLY A 83 0.33 4.31 -26.21
CA GLY A 83 -0.88 3.61 -26.66
C GLY A 83 -0.67 2.09 -26.81
N ASP A 84 0.53 1.64 -27.17
CA ASP A 84 0.82 0.20 -27.29
C ASP A 84 0.99 -0.44 -25.92
N LEU A 85 1.61 0.24 -24.97
CA LEU A 85 1.64 -0.23 -23.59
C LEU A 85 0.22 -0.35 -23.03
N ASP A 86 -0.61 0.68 -23.19
CA ASP A 86 -2.00 0.66 -22.69
C ASP A 86 -2.78 -0.51 -23.32
N ARG A 87 -2.59 -0.81 -24.62
CA ARG A 87 -3.20 -1.97 -25.29
C ARG A 87 -2.71 -3.32 -24.74
N ILE A 88 -1.42 -3.46 -24.46
CA ILE A 88 -0.85 -4.69 -23.89
C ILE A 88 -1.41 -4.93 -22.47
N GLU A 89 -1.47 -3.89 -21.65
CA GLU A 89 -2.02 -3.97 -20.29
C GLU A 89 -3.53 -4.25 -20.32
N ASP A 90 -4.29 -3.63 -21.22
CA ASP A 90 -5.71 -3.90 -21.40
C ASP A 90 -5.95 -5.33 -21.87
N ARG A 91 -5.18 -5.84 -22.84
CA ARG A 91 -5.24 -7.24 -23.28
C ARG A 91 -5.01 -8.20 -22.11
N THR A 92 -4.01 -7.91 -21.27
CA THR A 92 -3.68 -8.70 -20.08
C THR A 92 -4.85 -8.70 -19.09
N GLY A 93 -5.45 -7.54 -18.83
CA GLY A 93 -6.63 -7.41 -17.97
C GLY A 93 -7.84 -8.20 -18.49
N HIS A 94 -8.15 -8.12 -19.79
CA HIS A 94 -9.26 -8.88 -20.39
C HIS A 94 -9.03 -10.40 -20.33
N ARG A 95 -7.77 -10.87 -20.45
CA ARG A 95 -7.42 -12.28 -20.29
C ARG A 95 -7.68 -12.77 -18.87
N LEU A 96 -7.30 -11.99 -17.87
CA LEU A 96 -7.57 -12.28 -16.46
C LEU A 96 -9.09 -12.30 -16.17
N LEU A 97 -9.85 -11.34 -16.70
CA LEU A 97 -11.31 -11.31 -16.56
C LEU A 97 -11.99 -12.53 -17.20
N ARG A 98 -11.50 -13.03 -18.34
CA ARG A 98 -12.04 -14.25 -18.94
C ARG A 98 -11.78 -15.49 -18.08
N HIS A 99 -10.62 -15.56 -17.42
CA HIS A 99 -10.27 -16.68 -16.57
C HIS A 99 -11.08 -16.69 -15.26
N TYR A 100 -11.15 -15.55 -14.57
CA TYR A 100 -11.83 -15.46 -13.26
C TYR A 100 -13.32 -15.10 -13.35
N GLY A 101 -13.81 -14.70 -14.52
CA GLY A 101 -15.19 -14.27 -14.74
C GLY A 101 -15.44 -12.79 -14.44
N SER A 102 -16.71 -12.40 -14.51
CA SER A 102 -17.16 -11.01 -14.39
C SER A 102 -17.42 -10.55 -12.95
N GLY A 103 -17.14 -11.39 -11.96
CA GLY A 103 -17.28 -11.07 -10.53
C GLY A 103 -16.34 -9.94 -10.10
N ASP A 104 -16.78 -9.15 -9.13
CA ASP A 104 -15.86 -8.29 -8.38
C ASP A 104 -15.01 -9.14 -7.43
N GLY A 105 -13.82 -8.65 -7.05
CA GLY A 105 -13.02 -9.26 -5.99
C GLY A 105 -11.91 -10.22 -6.43
N HIS A 106 -11.77 -10.52 -7.73
CA HIS A 106 -10.69 -11.41 -8.21
C HIS A 106 -9.31 -10.74 -8.32
N GLY A 107 -9.17 -9.50 -7.86
CA GLY A 107 -7.89 -8.77 -7.89
C GLY A 107 -7.49 -8.22 -9.27
N VAL A 108 -8.38 -8.22 -10.26
CA VAL A 108 -8.09 -7.63 -11.58
C VAL A 108 -8.10 -6.10 -11.52
N ILE A 109 -6.93 -5.48 -11.70
CA ILE A 109 -6.77 -4.02 -11.72
C ILE A 109 -7.55 -3.43 -12.89
N GLY A 110 -8.44 -2.47 -12.59
CA GLY A 110 -9.30 -1.85 -13.60
C GLY A 110 -10.45 -2.73 -14.11
N GLY A 111 -10.70 -3.89 -13.47
CA GLY A 111 -11.68 -4.88 -13.95
C GLY A 111 -13.11 -4.35 -14.15
N ARG A 112 -13.55 -3.34 -13.39
CA ARG A 112 -14.85 -2.66 -13.61
C ARG A 112 -14.90 -1.91 -14.94
N VAL A 113 -13.83 -1.19 -15.26
CA VAL A 113 -13.74 -0.36 -16.48
C VAL A 113 -13.52 -1.24 -17.72
N LEU A 114 -12.70 -2.29 -17.59
CA LEU A 114 -12.46 -3.27 -18.67
C LEU A 114 -13.74 -4.01 -19.07
N ARG A 115 -14.61 -4.37 -18.11
CA ARG A 115 -15.89 -5.06 -18.39
C ARG A 115 -16.83 -4.27 -19.30
N VAL A 116 -16.81 -2.95 -19.22
CA VAL A 116 -17.63 -2.08 -20.08
C VAL A 116 -16.90 -1.70 -21.38
N GLY A 117 -15.82 -2.40 -21.73
CA GLY A 117 -15.06 -2.22 -22.96
C GLY A 117 -14.20 -0.95 -23.00
N ARG A 118 -13.90 -0.36 -21.83
CA ARG A 118 -13.09 0.86 -21.72
C ARG A 118 -11.70 0.56 -21.15
N SER A 119 -10.78 1.47 -21.45
CA SER A 119 -9.40 1.42 -20.97
C SER A 119 -9.30 2.08 -19.58
N PRO A 120 -8.84 1.39 -18.52
CA PRO A 120 -8.65 1.97 -17.20
C PRO A 120 -7.59 3.08 -17.20
N VAL A 121 -7.85 4.17 -16.48
CA VAL A 121 -6.87 5.27 -16.32
C VAL A 121 -5.66 4.81 -15.50
N VAL A 122 -5.91 4.07 -14.41
CA VAL A 122 -4.85 3.50 -13.57
C VAL A 122 -4.48 2.12 -14.11
N LYS A 123 -3.25 2.01 -14.63
CA LYS A 123 -2.70 0.78 -15.20
C LYS A 123 -1.90 -0.03 -14.18
N PRO A 124 -1.77 -1.36 -14.36
CA PRO A 124 -0.88 -2.20 -13.53
C PRO A 124 0.54 -1.63 -13.42
N SER A 125 1.12 -1.15 -14.52
CA SER A 125 2.44 -0.53 -14.53
C SER A 125 2.52 0.72 -13.66
N ALA A 126 1.44 1.51 -13.55
CA ALA A 126 1.41 2.65 -12.64
C ALA A 126 1.38 2.21 -11.17
N VAL A 127 0.64 1.14 -10.86
CA VAL A 127 0.49 0.60 -9.49
C VAL A 127 1.76 -0.10 -9.01
N TYR A 128 2.40 -0.91 -9.85
CA TYR A 128 3.49 -1.80 -9.44
C TYR A 128 4.89 -1.21 -9.61
N TRP A 129 5.07 -0.14 -10.39
CA TRP A 129 6.43 0.34 -10.71
C TRP A 129 7.25 0.69 -9.46
N ASN A 130 6.68 1.45 -8.53
CA ASN A 130 7.39 1.84 -7.31
C ASN A 130 7.70 0.63 -6.43
N ALA A 131 6.82 -0.36 -6.40
CA ALA A 131 7.07 -1.63 -5.73
C ALA A 131 8.26 -2.36 -6.34
N MET A 132 8.28 -2.47 -7.67
CA MET A 132 9.37 -3.11 -8.39
C MET A 132 10.71 -2.39 -8.20
N ARG A 133 10.70 -1.04 -8.06
CA ARG A 133 11.90 -0.28 -7.65
C ARG A 133 12.32 -0.65 -6.24
N SER A 134 11.41 -0.57 -5.26
CA SER A 134 11.68 -0.89 -3.86
C SER A 134 12.12 -2.35 -3.64
N TRP A 135 11.64 -3.27 -4.47
CA TRP A 135 11.97 -4.70 -4.43
C TRP A 135 13.20 -5.08 -5.25
N ASN A 136 13.88 -4.10 -5.87
CA ASN A 136 15.07 -4.30 -6.68
C ASN A 136 14.83 -5.25 -7.88
N LEU A 137 13.69 -5.06 -8.55
CA LEU A 137 13.29 -5.74 -9.78
C LEU A 137 13.55 -4.88 -11.03
N VAL A 138 13.70 -3.56 -10.89
CA VAL A 138 14.05 -2.66 -11.99
C VAL A 138 15.56 -2.42 -12.00
N LYS A 139 16.20 -2.51 -13.16
CA LYS A 139 17.64 -2.29 -13.29
C LYS A 139 17.97 -0.80 -13.12
N PRO A 140 18.96 -0.44 -12.27
CA PRO A 140 19.46 0.93 -12.17
C PRO A 140 20.09 1.46 -13.47
N LEU A 141 19.91 2.75 -13.76
CA LEU A 141 20.48 3.43 -14.94
C LEU A 141 21.90 3.96 -14.66
N GLY A 142 22.77 3.07 -14.18
CA GLY A 142 24.16 3.38 -13.83
C GLY A 142 24.59 2.74 -12.51
N ALA A 143 25.90 2.58 -12.32
CA ALA A 143 26.46 2.07 -11.08
C ALA A 143 26.18 3.05 -9.93
N GLY A 144 25.72 2.53 -8.79
CA GLY A 144 25.46 3.32 -7.58
C GLY A 144 24.25 4.26 -7.66
N ARG A 145 23.45 4.21 -8.73
CA ARG A 145 22.18 4.97 -8.83
C ARG A 145 21.01 4.13 -8.34
N ASP A 146 19.96 4.81 -7.87
CA ASP A 146 18.68 4.16 -7.58
C ASP A 146 18.02 3.64 -8.86
N ALA A 147 17.12 2.68 -8.71
CA ALA A 147 16.28 2.22 -9.80
C ALA A 147 15.44 3.39 -10.36
N PRO A 148 15.34 3.54 -11.70
CA PRO A 148 14.66 4.67 -12.34
C PRO A 148 13.15 4.69 -12.07
N GLY A 149 12.59 5.91 -12.06
CA GLY A 149 11.15 6.11 -12.06
C GLY A 149 10.50 5.69 -13.38
N ARG A 150 9.18 5.46 -13.39
CA ARG A 150 8.45 5.06 -14.61
C ARG A 150 8.54 6.13 -15.69
N ALA A 151 8.35 7.39 -15.30
CA ALA A 151 8.45 8.53 -16.20
C ALA A 151 9.87 8.69 -16.79
N GLU A 152 10.91 8.36 -16.01
CA GLU A 152 12.29 8.39 -16.50
C GLU A 152 12.54 7.31 -17.56
N ILE A 153 12.02 6.08 -17.35
CA ILE A 153 12.07 5.03 -18.39
C ILE A 153 11.33 5.47 -19.65
N HIS A 154 10.17 6.12 -19.52
CA HIS A 154 9.41 6.59 -20.67
C HIS A 154 10.16 7.69 -21.43
N ALA A 155 10.75 8.64 -20.71
CA ALA A 155 11.52 9.73 -21.31
C ALA A 155 12.79 9.24 -22.02
N ARG A 156 13.43 8.19 -21.51
CA ARG A 156 14.66 7.59 -22.07
C ARG A 156 14.39 6.31 -22.86
N TRP A 157 13.14 6.04 -23.24
CA TRP A 157 12.77 4.77 -23.85
C TRP A 157 13.56 4.49 -25.12
N GLU A 158 13.70 5.47 -26.01
CA GLU A 158 14.43 5.35 -27.27
C GLU A 158 15.87 4.87 -27.05
N GLU A 159 16.59 5.53 -26.15
CA GLU A 159 17.96 5.20 -25.74
C GLU A 159 18.06 3.79 -25.11
N LEU A 160 17.17 3.49 -24.17
CA LEU A 160 17.24 2.27 -23.35
C LEU A 160 16.72 1.02 -24.06
N SER A 161 15.85 1.19 -25.06
CA SER A 161 15.23 0.10 -25.81
C SER A 161 15.86 -0.14 -27.18
N GLY A 162 16.63 0.82 -27.69
CA GLY A 162 17.33 0.73 -28.97
C GLY A 162 18.52 -0.23 -28.93
N ARG A 163 18.84 -0.83 -30.08
CA ARG A 163 20.11 -1.54 -30.27
C ARG A 163 21.23 -0.50 -30.40
N GLY A 164 22.36 -0.71 -29.76
CA GLY A 164 23.45 0.28 -29.72
C GLY A 164 23.97 0.65 -31.12
N PRO A 165 24.42 1.90 -31.35
CA PRO A 165 24.99 2.31 -32.63
C PRO A 165 26.41 1.76 -32.75
N ARG A 166 26.57 0.57 -33.32
CA ARG A 166 27.87 0.10 -33.84
C ARG A 166 27.66 -0.45 -35.25
N PRO A 167 28.06 0.32 -36.28
CA PRO A 167 27.81 -0.04 -37.68
C PRO A 167 28.59 -1.27 -38.19
N GLU A 168 29.57 -1.79 -37.44
CA GLU A 168 30.53 -2.80 -37.95
C GLU A 168 30.68 -4.06 -37.10
N VAL A 169 29.98 -4.16 -35.97
CA VAL A 169 29.97 -5.36 -35.11
C VAL A 169 28.55 -5.60 -34.66
N ASP A 170 28.05 -6.83 -34.79
CA ASP A 170 26.69 -7.27 -34.43
C ASP A 170 26.08 -6.40 -33.33
N ALA A 171 25.06 -5.62 -33.69
CA ALA A 171 24.48 -4.63 -32.79
C ALA A 171 24.05 -5.30 -31.47
N GLU A 172 24.69 -4.91 -30.36
CA GLU A 172 24.39 -5.49 -29.06
C GLU A 172 22.91 -5.26 -28.71
N PRO A 173 22.22 -6.29 -28.20
CA PRO A 173 20.84 -6.14 -27.76
C PRO A 173 20.76 -5.06 -26.67
N PRO A 174 19.63 -4.34 -26.58
CA PRO A 174 19.43 -3.39 -25.50
C PRO A 174 19.61 -4.09 -24.15
N GLY A 175 20.24 -3.40 -23.21
CA GLY A 175 20.42 -3.91 -21.85
C GLY A 175 19.07 -4.24 -21.19
N PRO A 176 19.04 -5.20 -20.24
CA PRO A 176 17.79 -5.60 -19.60
C PRO A 176 17.21 -4.46 -18.75
N LEU A 177 15.92 -4.14 -18.91
CA LEU A 177 15.23 -3.15 -18.08
C LEU A 177 14.94 -3.66 -16.66
N PHE A 178 14.81 -4.98 -16.51
CA PHE A 178 14.45 -5.65 -15.25
C PHE A 178 15.51 -6.65 -14.83
N LEU A 179 15.65 -6.85 -13.52
CA LEU A 179 16.58 -7.77 -12.90
C LEU A 179 15.91 -9.13 -12.66
N ASP A 180 16.54 -10.22 -13.11
CA ASP A 180 16.08 -11.60 -12.91
C ASP A 180 14.62 -11.85 -13.32
N ALA A 181 14.11 -11.13 -14.32
CA ALA A 181 12.76 -11.33 -14.84
C ALA A 181 12.61 -12.74 -15.44
N PRO A 182 11.52 -13.47 -15.14
CA PRO A 182 11.26 -14.76 -15.75
C PRO A 182 11.02 -14.59 -17.27
N PRO A 183 11.28 -15.64 -18.07
CA PRO A 183 10.95 -15.61 -19.49
C PRO A 183 9.45 -15.36 -19.66
N MET A 184 9.10 -14.65 -20.72
CA MET A 184 7.72 -14.37 -21.07
C MET A 184 6.98 -15.70 -21.36
N PRO A 185 5.76 -15.91 -20.84
CA PRO A 185 4.99 -17.12 -21.13
C PRO A 185 4.79 -17.29 -22.64
N ALA A 186 4.88 -18.52 -23.15
CA ALA A 186 4.80 -18.79 -24.59
C ALA A 186 3.54 -18.20 -25.25
N LYS A 187 2.43 -18.19 -24.53
CA LYS A 187 1.13 -17.67 -24.97
C LYS A 187 0.85 -16.23 -24.50
N TRP A 188 1.86 -15.48 -24.07
CA TRP A 188 1.70 -14.12 -23.55
C TRP A 188 0.99 -13.17 -24.53
N ARG A 189 1.33 -13.27 -25.81
CA ARG A 189 0.74 -12.43 -26.87
C ARG A 189 -0.62 -12.94 -27.37
N ALA A 190 -1.01 -14.16 -27.00
CA ALA A 190 -2.25 -14.75 -27.47
C ALA A 190 -3.44 -14.11 -26.74
N VAL A 191 -4.37 -13.55 -27.52
CA VAL A 191 -5.51 -12.81 -26.97
C VAL A 191 -6.44 -13.75 -26.20
N ASN A 192 -6.76 -14.93 -26.74
CA ASN A 192 -7.82 -15.81 -26.21
C ASN A 192 -7.34 -16.89 -25.25
N GLU A 193 -6.06 -16.88 -24.89
CA GLU A 193 -5.51 -17.86 -23.97
C GLU A 193 -5.67 -17.38 -22.52
N PRO A 194 -6.06 -18.26 -21.59
CA PRO A 194 -6.23 -17.89 -20.20
C PRO A 194 -4.93 -17.34 -19.62
N LEU A 195 -5.09 -16.47 -18.62
CA LEU A 195 -4.01 -15.97 -17.78
C LEU A 195 -4.57 -15.92 -16.36
N ASP A 196 -3.77 -16.33 -15.39
CA ASP A 196 -4.13 -16.43 -13.98
C ASP A 196 -3.05 -15.77 -13.11
N PHE A 197 -3.31 -15.63 -11.81
CA PHE A 197 -2.38 -15.05 -10.85
C PHE A 197 -1.40 -16.06 -10.23
N GLU A 198 -1.47 -17.34 -10.59
CA GLU A 198 -0.62 -18.37 -9.99
C GLU A 198 0.84 -18.22 -10.44
N LEU A 199 1.77 -18.15 -9.49
CA LEU A 199 3.19 -18.02 -9.80
C LEU A 199 3.72 -19.32 -10.41
N ASP A 200 4.24 -19.24 -11.63
CA ASP A 200 4.72 -20.43 -12.34
C ASP A 200 5.95 -21.04 -11.66
N THR A 201 5.85 -22.33 -11.31
CA THR A 201 6.92 -23.10 -10.68
C THR A 201 8.01 -23.48 -11.68
N LYS A 202 7.69 -23.63 -12.98
CA LYS A 202 8.68 -24.04 -14.00
C LYS A 202 9.73 -22.97 -14.23
N THR A 203 9.33 -21.70 -14.18
CA THR A 203 10.21 -20.55 -14.34
C THR A 203 10.69 -19.94 -13.01
N ASP A 204 10.34 -20.56 -11.87
CA ASP A 204 10.65 -20.13 -10.51
C ASP A 204 10.23 -18.66 -10.24
N GLU A 205 9.02 -18.29 -10.67
CA GLU A 205 8.50 -16.92 -10.49
C GLU A 205 8.54 -16.49 -9.01
N ALA A 206 8.14 -17.37 -8.09
CA ALA A 206 8.17 -17.09 -6.66
C ALA A 206 9.59 -16.96 -6.09
N GLY A 207 10.54 -17.81 -6.51
CA GLY A 207 11.92 -17.73 -6.06
C GLY A 207 12.63 -16.48 -6.55
N ARG A 208 12.32 -16.01 -7.77
CA ARG A 208 12.81 -14.72 -8.31
C ARG A 208 12.37 -13.54 -7.44
N ILE A 209 11.10 -13.50 -7.02
CA ILE A 209 10.60 -12.46 -6.12
C ILE A 209 11.30 -12.53 -4.76
N ARG A 210 11.45 -13.73 -4.17
CA ARG A 210 12.16 -13.89 -2.89
C ARG A 210 13.60 -13.39 -2.98
N ARG A 211 14.34 -13.77 -4.03
CA ARG A 211 15.72 -13.29 -4.27
C ARG A 211 15.77 -11.77 -4.42
N ALA A 212 14.78 -11.16 -5.06
CA ALA A 212 14.68 -9.72 -5.18
C ALA A 212 14.44 -9.07 -3.80
N TRP A 213 13.50 -9.59 -3.01
CA TRP A 213 13.20 -9.10 -1.65
C TRP A 213 14.35 -9.27 -0.66
N ARG A 214 15.27 -10.21 -0.90
CA ARG A 214 16.53 -10.34 -0.14
C ARG A 214 17.51 -9.20 -0.37
N LYS A 215 17.34 -8.32 -1.37
CA LYS A 215 18.32 -7.27 -1.69
C LYS A 215 18.10 -5.95 -0.92
N PRO A 216 16.85 -5.46 -0.73
CA PRO A 216 16.60 -4.33 0.14
C PRO A 216 17.12 -4.56 1.56
N ARG A 217 17.51 -3.48 2.23
CA ARG A 217 17.97 -3.46 3.61
C ARG A 217 17.15 -2.47 4.42
N ASP A 218 17.00 -2.72 5.71
CA ASP A 218 16.45 -1.75 6.64
C ASP A 218 17.45 -0.61 6.93
N GLY A 219 17.05 0.35 7.77
CA GLY A 219 17.89 1.49 8.15
C GLY A 219 19.19 1.13 8.87
N HIS A 220 19.35 -0.12 9.31
CA HIS A 220 20.54 -0.64 9.97
C HIS A 220 21.34 -1.60 9.08
N GLY A 221 21.00 -1.72 7.79
CA GLY A 221 21.71 -2.60 6.86
C GLY A 221 21.34 -4.08 6.99
N ARG A 222 20.24 -4.42 7.67
CA ARG A 222 19.76 -5.80 7.90
C ARG A 222 18.69 -6.20 6.87
N PRO A 223 18.43 -7.49 6.64
CA PRO A 223 17.28 -7.92 5.85
C PRO A 223 15.95 -7.42 6.44
N THR A 224 15.07 -6.93 5.56
CA THR A 224 13.75 -6.42 5.95
C THR A 224 12.89 -7.50 6.59
N LEU A 225 11.88 -7.12 7.38
CA LEU A 225 10.91 -8.07 7.93
C LEU A 225 10.17 -8.81 6.81
N LEU A 226 9.76 -8.10 5.75
CA LEU A 226 9.16 -8.69 4.56
C LEU A 226 10.02 -9.81 3.95
N SER A 227 11.33 -9.59 3.82
CA SER A 227 12.26 -10.62 3.35
C SER A 227 12.32 -11.81 4.30
N ARG A 228 12.48 -11.58 5.61
CA ARG A 228 12.51 -12.66 6.61
C ARG A 228 11.23 -13.49 6.62
N LEU A 229 10.07 -12.85 6.43
CA LEU A 229 8.79 -13.54 6.31
C LEU A 229 8.71 -14.40 5.04
N ALA A 230 9.10 -13.85 3.89
CA ALA A 230 9.07 -14.56 2.61
C ALA A 230 10.00 -15.80 2.57
N GLU A 231 11.10 -15.75 3.33
CA GLU A 231 12.04 -16.86 3.47
C GLU A 231 11.51 -18.04 4.28
N ARG A 232 10.45 -17.85 5.08
CA ARG A 232 9.85 -18.96 5.84
C ARG A 232 9.17 -19.99 4.94
N ARG A 233 8.75 -19.61 3.72
CA ARG A 233 8.07 -20.49 2.74
C ARG A 233 6.86 -21.24 3.33
N VAL A 234 6.16 -20.60 4.25
CA VAL A 234 4.91 -21.10 4.86
C VAL A 234 3.82 -20.05 4.67
N ALA A 235 2.58 -20.48 4.89
CA ALA A 235 1.43 -19.58 4.87
C ALA A 235 1.63 -18.39 5.83
N SER A 236 1.04 -17.27 5.44
CA SER A 236 1.04 -16.06 6.23
C SER A 236 0.33 -16.30 7.57
N PRO A 237 0.88 -15.78 8.68
CA PRO A 237 0.16 -15.73 9.94
C PRO A 237 -1.10 -14.86 9.82
N GLY A 238 -2.10 -15.09 10.67
CA GLY A 238 -3.36 -14.34 10.64
C GLY A 238 -3.16 -12.85 10.95
N SER A 239 -2.13 -12.53 11.75
CA SER A 239 -1.80 -11.16 12.14
C SER A 239 -0.30 -10.89 12.07
N MET A 240 0.07 -9.63 11.79
CA MET A 240 1.46 -9.17 11.91
C MET A 240 1.99 -9.19 13.34
N TYR A 241 1.11 -9.34 14.33
CA TYR A 241 1.45 -9.46 15.76
C TYR A 241 1.57 -10.90 16.23
N ASP A 242 1.35 -11.89 15.36
CA ASP A 242 1.42 -13.30 15.74
C ASP A 242 2.82 -13.67 16.22
N ARG A 243 2.90 -14.63 17.15
CA ARG A 243 4.16 -15.10 17.76
C ARG A 243 5.23 -15.46 16.73
N GLY A 244 4.82 -16.06 15.61
CA GLY A 244 5.71 -16.44 14.51
C GLY A 244 6.26 -15.26 13.69
N VAL A 245 5.59 -14.10 13.71
CA VAL A 245 6.13 -12.84 13.15
C VAL A 245 7.03 -12.18 14.18
N VAL A 246 6.56 -12.06 15.43
CA VAL A 246 7.30 -11.40 16.51
C VAL A 246 8.63 -12.09 16.82
N SER A 247 8.72 -13.41 16.66
CA SER A 247 9.98 -14.16 16.82
C SER A 247 11.05 -13.81 15.78
N LEU A 248 10.66 -13.24 14.64
CA LEU A 248 11.60 -12.84 13.59
C LEU A 248 12.18 -11.45 13.83
N LEU A 249 11.50 -10.60 14.61
CA LEU A 249 11.85 -9.20 14.82
C LEU A 249 13.12 -9.06 15.66
N HIS A 250 13.94 -8.08 15.31
CA HIS A 250 15.02 -7.58 16.17
C HIS A 250 14.44 -6.79 17.36
N SER A 251 15.25 -6.52 18.38
CA SER A 251 14.79 -5.86 19.62
C SER A 251 14.19 -4.48 19.37
N ASP A 252 14.81 -3.68 18.50
CA ASP A 252 14.31 -2.36 18.08
C ASP A 252 13.00 -2.48 17.29
N GLU A 253 12.90 -3.48 16.41
CA GLU A 253 11.69 -3.72 15.62
C GLU A 253 10.53 -4.21 16.48
N LYS A 254 10.79 -4.97 17.55
CA LYS A 254 9.75 -5.35 18.53
C LYS A 254 9.17 -4.12 19.21
N THR A 255 10.02 -3.17 19.60
CA THR A 255 9.58 -1.90 20.19
C THR A 255 8.72 -1.11 19.21
N SER A 256 9.16 -0.93 17.96
CA SER A 256 8.35 -0.26 16.94
C SER A 256 7.05 -1.02 16.61
N MET A 257 7.07 -2.36 16.61
CA MET A 257 5.90 -3.20 16.32
C MET A 257 4.84 -3.05 17.42
N GLU A 258 5.29 -3.05 18.68
CA GLU A 258 4.42 -2.83 19.82
C GLU A 258 3.83 -1.42 19.79
N ARG A 259 4.64 -0.41 19.47
CA ARG A 259 4.15 0.96 19.28
C ARG A 259 3.16 1.08 18.13
N ALA A 260 3.38 0.36 17.02
CA ALA A 260 2.41 0.26 15.94
C ALA A 260 1.09 -0.35 16.45
N ARG A 261 1.13 -1.44 17.21
CA ARG A 261 -0.08 -2.05 17.80
C ARG A 261 -0.87 -1.06 18.66
N GLN A 262 -0.18 -0.32 19.51
CA GLN A 262 -0.77 0.71 20.37
C GLN A 262 -1.36 1.87 19.56
N ALA A 263 -0.65 2.34 18.54
CA ALA A 263 -1.13 3.41 17.66
C ALA A 263 -2.33 2.98 16.81
N GLY A 264 -2.36 1.72 16.35
CA GLY A 264 -3.52 1.12 15.71
C GLY A 264 -4.73 1.07 16.63
N SER A 265 -4.52 0.77 17.91
CA SER A 265 -5.56 0.75 18.94
C SER A 265 -6.13 2.15 19.22
N VAL A 266 -5.28 3.17 19.33
CA VAL A 266 -5.74 4.57 19.44
C VAL A 266 -6.55 4.98 18.20
N ALA A 267 -6.09 4.62 17.00
CA ALA A 267 -6.81 4.96 15.78
C ALA A 267 -8.21 4.30 15.72
N ALA A 268 -8.35 3.05 16.17
CA ALA A 268 -9.64 2.37 16.23
C ALA A 268 -10.64 3.10 17.15
N ILE A 269 -10.20 3.48 18.34
CA ILE A 269 -11.02 4.24 19.30
C ILE A 269 -11.35 5.61 18.73
N ALA A 270 -10.35 6.33 18.21
CA ALA A 270 -10.56 7.68 17.69
C ALA A 270 -11.54 7.71 16.51
N ARG A 271 -11.44 6.75 15.58
CA ARG A 271 -12.42 6.65 14.47
C ARG A 271 -13.83 6.31 14.97
N SER A 272 -13.95 5.52 16.04
CA SER A 272 -15.23 5.21 16.68
C SER A 272 -15.82 6.43 17.39
N VAL A 273 -14.99 7.22 18.07
CA VAL A 273 -15.38 8.52 18.68
C VAL A 273 -15.87 9.48 17.60
N HIS A 274 -15.12 9.64 16.51
CA HIS A 274 -15.54 10.47 15.37
C HIS A 274 -16.89 10.02 14.81
N THR A 275 -17.06 8.71 14.61
CA THR A 275 -18.33 8.12 14.13
C THR A 275 -19.49 8.46 15.09
N ALA A 276 -19.29 8.31 16.40
CA ALA A 276 -20.29 8.62 17.42
C ALA A 276 -20.64 10.12 17.44
N LEU A 277 -19.64 11.00 17.35
CA LEU A 277 -19.82 12.45 17.30
C LEU A 277 -20.58 12.91 16.05
N VAL A 278 -20.22 12.39 14.87
CA VAL A 278 -20.93 12.72 13.62
C VAL A 278 -22.39 12.27 13.72
N GLN A 279 -22.63 11.09 14.30
CA GLN A 279 -23.97 10.54 14.43
C GLN A 279 -24.81 11.27 15.48
N SER A 280 -24.22 11.77 16.57
CA SER A 280 -24.94 12.60 17.54
C SER A 280 -25.37 13.95 16.98
N MET A 281 -24.72 14.44 15.91
CA MET A 281 -25.11 15.67 15.21
C MET A 281 -26.23 15.48 14.18
N LYS A 282 -26.71 14.24 13.96
CA LYS A 282 -27.79 13.94 12.99
C LYS A 282 -29.18 13.92 13.63
N ASP A 283 -29.31 14.21 14.93
CA ASP A 283 -30.56 14.38 15.71
C ASP A 283 -31.65 13.28 15.63
N ASP A 284 -31.40 12.17 14.92
CA ASP A 284 -32.33 11.04 14.81
C ASP A 284 -31.91 9.87 15.73
N ASP A 285 -32.74 9.50 16.72
CA ASP A 285 -32.62 8.22 17.45
C ASP A 285 -32.96 7.06 16.52
N CYS A 286 -32.00 6.72 15.68
CA CYS A 286 -32.06 5.68 14.66
C CYS A 286 -31.13 4.52 15.01
N ASN A 287 -31.30 3.39 14.32
CA ASN A 287 -30.44 2.22 14.51
C ASN A 287 -28.95 2.56 14.29
N GLU A 288 -28.64 3.46 13.36
CA GLU A 288 -27.27 3.95 13.10
C GLU A 288 -26.62 4.60 14.34
N ALA A 289 -27.40 5.35 15.14
CA ALA A 289 -26.92 5.95 16.39
C ALA A 289 -26.70 4.93 17.51
N ARG A 290 -27.45 3.84 17.52
CA ARG A 290 -27.24 2.72 18.46
C ARG A 290 -26.03 1.89 18.05
N ASP A 291 -25.86 1.65 16.75
CA ASP A 291 -24.70 0.94 16.19
C ASP A 291 -23.40 1.70 16.45
N ALA A 292 -23.36 3.02 16.21
CA ALA A 292 -22.19 3.84 16.45
C ALA A 292 -21.75 3.82 17.93
N ARG A 293 -22.70 3.88 18.88
CA ARG A 293 -22.42 3.76 20.32
C ARG A 293 -21.88 2.37 20.66
N ARG A 294 -22.55 1.32 20.19
CA ARG A 294 -22.10 -0.06 20.42
C ARG A 294 -20.68 -0.30 19.91
N TRP A 295 -20.35 0.16 18.70
CA TRP A 295 -19.00 0.02 18.14
C TRP A 295 -17.95 0.81 18.92
N LEU A 296 -18.31 1.97 19.47
CA LEU A 296 -17.43 2.72 20.37
C LEU A 296 -17.15 1.93 21.65
N ASP A 297 -18.20 1.40 22.29
CA ASP A 297 -18.05 0.59 23.51
C ASP A 297 -17.19 -0.66 23.26
N GLU A 298 -17.45 -1.39 22.18
CA GLU A 298 -16.64 -2.54 21.73
C GLU A 298 -15.16 -2.13 21.52
N SER A 299 -14.92 -1.02 20.83
CA SER A 299 -13.57 -0.51 20.57
C SER A 299 -12.83 -0.10 21.86
N ILE A 300 -13.51 0.51 22.83
CA ILE A 300 -12.92 0.84 24.13
C ILE A 300 -12.51 -0.43 24.87
N VAL A 301 -13.39 -1.45 24.91
CA VAL A 301 -13.12 -2.72 25.57
C VAL A 301 -11.94 -3.45 24.93
N GLU A 302 -11.92 -3.54 23.59
CA GLU A 302 -10.90 -4.30 22.86
C GLU A 302 -9.54 -3.58 22.80
N HIS A 303 -9.53 -2.25 22.75
CA HIS A 303 -8.35 -1.47 22.42
C HIS A 303 -7.89 -0.50 23.51
N GLY A 304 -8.69 -0.24 24.53
CA GLY A 304 -8.43 0.77 25.55
C GLY A 304 -7.09 0.58 26.27
N GLU A 305 -6.78 -0.65 26.70
CA GLU A 305 -5.53 -0.95 27.41
C GLU A 305 -4.30 -0.65 26.54
N GLN A 306 -4.34 -1.01 25.26
CA GLN A 306 -3.23 -0.75 24.33
C GLN A 306 -3.15 0.72 23.93
N ALA A 307 -4.29 1.37 23.75
CA ALA A 307 -4.38 2.78 23.44
C ALA A 307 -3.74 3.64 24.53
N LEU A 308 -3.96 3.30 25.81
CA LEU A 308 -3.39 4.02 26.96
C LEU A 308 -1.86 3.87 27.09
N LYS A 309 -1.27 2.83 26.52
CA LYS A 309 0.18 2.57 26.55
C LYS A 309 0.95 3.35 25.47
N LEU A 310 0.26 3.94 24.48
CA LEU A 310 0.93 4.67 23.41
C LEU A 310 1.61 5.94 23.95
N GLU A 311 2.91 6.04 23.72
CA GLU A 311 3.69 7.24 24.05
C GLU A 311 3.99 8.07 22.79
N MET A 312 3.62 9.35 22.83
CA MET A 312 3.80 10.30 21.74
C MET A 312 5.27 10.49 21.30
N PRO A 313 6.27 10.66 22.19
CA PRO A 313 7.64 10.91 21.76
C PRO A 313 8.20 9.83 20.84
N GLY A 314 8.01 8.56 21.20
CA GLY A 314 8.49 7.48 20.34
C GLY A 314 7.59 7.25 19.11
N LEU A 315 6.31 7.66 19.13
CA LEU A 315 5.49 7.63 17.92
C LEU A 315 6.00 8.64 16.90
N VAL A 316 6.36 9.84 17.35
CA VAL A 316 6.95 10.89 16.51
C VAL A 316 8.35 10.48 16.03
N GLN A 317 9.11 9.76 16.84
CA GLN A 317 10.39 9.18 16.41
C GLN A 317 10.21 8.22 15.24
N ASP A 318 9.22 7.32 15.30
CA ASP A 318 8.95 6.35 14.23
C ASP A 318 8.20 6.98 13.03
N ALA A 319 7.40 8.01 13.28
CA ALA A 319 6.57 8.69 12.29
C ALA A 319 6.49 10.20 12.59
N ALA A 320 7.44 10.99 12.09
CA ALA A 320 7.56 12.42 12.40
C ALA A 320 6.25 13.21 12.24
N GLU A 321 5.49 12.95 11.17
CA GLU A 321 4.20 13.63 10.91
C GLU A 321 3.06 13.25 11.86
N ALA A 322 3.25 12.24 12.72
CA ALA A 322 2.29 11.90 13.78
C ALA A 322 2.23 12.98 14.86
N ASN A 323 3.16 13.94 14.90
CA ASN A 323 3.09 15.11 15.78
C ASN A 323 1.79 15.91 15.58
N LYS A 324 1.24 15.93 14.36
CA LYS A 324 -0.07 16.55 14.02
C LYS A 324 -1.26 15.91 14.75
N LEU A 325 -1.09 14.72 15.30
CA LEU A 325 -2.12 13.97 16.05
C LEU A 325 -1.98 14.14 17.56
N GLY A 326 -1.00 14.91 18.05
CA GLY A 326 -0.65 14.98 19.47
C GLY A 326 -1.83 15.31 20.38
N ASP A 327 -2.51 16.43 20.11
CA ASP A 327 -3.63 16.89 20.93
C ASP A 327 -4.80 15.89 20.89
N LEU A 328 -5.15 15.39 19.70
CA LEU A 328 -6.19 14.38 19.51
C LEU A 328 -5.91 13.12 20.35
N ILE A 329 -4.68 12.60 20.28
CA ILE A 329 -4.27 11.38 21.01
C ILE A 329 -4.28 11.64 22.51
N HIS A 330 -3.74 12.79 22.95
CA HIS A 330 -3.68 13.16 24.35
C HIS A 330 -5.08 13.24 24.97
N GLU A 331 -5.99 14.01 24.37
CA GLU A 331 -7.36 14.19 24.86
C GLU A 331 -8.15 12.88 24.83
N THR A 332 -7.97 12.06 23.78
CA THR A 332 -8.62 10.74 23.72
C THR A 332 -8.13 9.83 24.84
N GLN A 333 -6.83 9.79 25.11
CA GLN A 333 -6.29 8.99 26.20
C GLN A 333 -6.73 9.53 27.58
N ASP A 334 -6.78 10.84 27.77
CA ASP A 334 -7.25 11.43 29.03
C ASP A 334 -8.72 11.12 29.29
N TRP A 335 -9.57 11.22 28.27
CA TRP A 335 -10.95 10.79 28.32
C TRP A 335 -11.09 9.29 28.66
N LEU A 336 -10.26 8.42 28.07
CA LEU A 336 -10.23 6.99 28.43
C LEU A 336 -9.82 6.77 29.89
N ARG A 337 -8.79 7.47 30.39
CA ARG A 337 -8.33 7.36 31.80
C ARG A 337 -9.43 7.77 32.79
N LYS A 338 -10.27 8.73 32.42
CA LYS A 338 -11.41 9.22 33.20
C LYS A 338 -12.64 8.29 33.12
N GLY A 339 -12.52 7.13 32.48
CA GLY A 339 -13.57 6.13 32.39
C GLY A 339 -14.46 6.24 31.15
N ALA A 340 -14.00 6.95 30.11
CA ALA A 340 -14.69 7.05 28.83
C ALA A 340 -16.15 7.51 28.95
N GLY A 341 -16.37 8.60 29.72
CA GLY A 341 -17.69 9.19 29.96
C GLY A 341 -18.28 9.89 28.72
N ASP A 342 -18.90 11.05 28.90
CA ASP A 342 -19.54 11.77 27.78
C ASP A 342 -18.56 12.04 26.62
N VAL A 343 -18.86 11.48 25.45
CA VAL A 343 -18.07 11.63 24.22
C VAL A 343 -18.11 13.07 23.70
N GLY A 344 -19.16 13.83 24.03
CA GLY A 344 -19.31 15.24 23.64
C GLY A 344 -18.16 16.13 24.13
N ALA A 345 -17.49 15.74 25.22
CA ALA A 345 -16.29 16.43 25.72
C ALA A 345 -15.15 16.49 24.68
N LEU A 346 -15.08 15.52 23.77
CA LEU A 346 -14.06 15.44 22.72
C LEU A 346 -14.43 16.20 21.43
N ALA A 347 -15.65 16.76 21.33
CA ALA A 347 -16.15 17.31 20.07
C ALA A 347 -15.27 18.41 19.45
N ASN A 348 -14.70 19.30 20.28
CA ASN A 348 -13.89 20.41 19.79
C ASN A 348 -12.56 19.94 19.19
N VAL A 349 -11.79 19.12 19.92
CA VAL A 349 -10.48 18.63 19.43
C VAL A 349 -10.63 17.75 18.18
N TYR A 350 -11.70 16.95 18.11
CA TYR A 350 -11.99 16.14 16.92
C TYR A 350 -12.38 16.99 15.71
N ARG A 351 -13.22 18.02 15.90
CA ARG A 351 -13.59 18.95 14.82
C ARG A 351 -12.38 19.69 14.28
N GLU A 352 -11.57 20.29 15.16
CA GLU A 352 -10.37 21.04 14.75
C GLU A 352 -9.40 20.14 13.98
N ARG A 353 -9.21 18.90 14.44
CA ARG A 353 -8.34 17.96 13.76
C ARG A 353 -8.86 17.56 12.38
N GLU A 354 -10.16 17.26 12.26
CA GLU A 354 -10.80 16.91 10.98
C GLU A 354 -10.76 18.09 10.00
N GLU A 355 -11.05 19.32 10.44
CA GLU A 355 -10.98 20.53 9.63
C GLU A 355 -9.55 20.80 9.13
N ALA A 356 -8.54 20.60 9.97
CA ALA A 356 -7.14 20.71 9.57
C ALA A 356 -6.72 19.62 8.57
N GLN A 357 -7.30 18.41 8.66
CA GLN A 357 -7.01 17.32 7.74
C GLN A 357 -7.70 17.51 6.38
N LYS A 358 -8.96 17.97 6.38
CA LYS A 358 -9.78 18.15 5.18
C LYS A 358 -10.52 19.48 5.21
N PRO A 359 -9.83 20.60 4.93
CA PRO A 359 -10.44 21.92 4.90
C PRO A 359 -11.67 21.95 3.98
N GLY A 360 -12.80 22.45 4.50
CA GLY A 360 -14.06 22.55 3.76
C GLY A 360 -14.79 21.23 3.48
N ARG A 361 -14.30 20.09 3.99
CA ARG A 361 -14.93 18.76 3.83
C ARG A 361 -15.21 18.03 5.16
N ALA A 362 -14.89 18.62 6.29
CA ALA A 362 -15.10 18.05 7.62
C ALA A 362 -16.60 17.82 7.93
N LEU A 363 -16.91 16.67 8.51
CA LEU A 363 -18.26 16.26 8.91
C LEU A 363 -18.65 16.82 10.27
N LEU A 364 -17.70 17.08 11.17
CA LEU A 364 -17.92 17.71 12.48
C LEU A 364 -17.95 19.23 12.41
N ALA A 365 -17.62 19.82 11.25
CA ALA A 365 -17.74 21.25 11.03
C ALA A 365 -19.20 21.70 11.21
N ARG A 366 -19.41 22.90 11.75
CA ARG A 366 -20.75 23.48 11.90
C ARG A 366 -21.48 23.58 10.56
N SER A 367 -20.77 23.94 9.49
CA SER A 367 -21.27 24.00 8.10
C SER A 367 -21.34 22.63 7.39
N GLY A 368 -21.27 21.54 8.13
CA GLY A 368 -21.22 20.16 7.61
C GLY A 368 -22.58 19.50 7.34
N ASP A 369 -23.71 20.19 7.56
CA ASP A 369 -25.07 19.60 7.56
C ASP A 369 -25.38 18.74 6.32
N GLU A 370 -25.25 19.32 5.12
CA GLU A 370 -25.52 18.61 3.86
C GLU A 370 -24.63 17.37 3.68
N ARG A 371 -23.37 17.42 4.14
CA ARG A 371 -22.44 16.30 4.03
C ARG A 371 -22.79 15.17 4.99
N ARG A 372 -23.29 15.50 6.19
CA ARG A 372 -23.74 14.52 7.19
C ARG A 372 -24.96 13.73 6.71
N GLN A 373 -25.86 14.33 5.92
CA GLN A 373 -27.07 13.65 5.42
C GLN A 373 -26.75 12.41 4.57
N GLY A 374 -25.75 12.50 3.68
CA GLY A 374 -25.33 11.39 2.83
C GLY A 374 -24.32 10.43 3.49
N TRP A 375 -23.82 10.77 4.68
CA TRP A 375 -22.84 9.95 5.40
C TRP A 375 -23.53 8.86 6.23
N ARG A 376 -22.93 7.66 6.21
CA ARG A 376 -23.39 6.49 6.95
C ARG A 376 -22.25 5.98 7.85
N PRO A 377 -22.53 5.66 9.12
CA PRO A 377 -21.49 5.18 10.03
C PRO A 377 -21.03 3.77 9.62
N ARG A 378 -19.79 3.43 10.00
CA ARG A 378 -19.19 2.10 9.79
C ARG A 378 -18.40 1.70 11.04
N ALA A 379 -18.37 0.41 11.32
CA ALA A 379 -17.48 -0.14 12.33
C ALA A 379 -16.03 0.22 11.98
N SER A 380 -15.29 0.69 12.97
CA SER A 380 -13.89 1.10 12.80
C SER A 380 -12.97 -0.03 13.22
N ALA A 381 -11.92 -0.27 12.44
CA ALA A 381 -10.88 -1.23 12.74
C ALA A 381 -9.55 -0.53 13.09
N PRO A 382 -8.66 -1.20 13.84
CA PRO A 382 -7.30 -0.73 14.05
C PRO A 382 -6.51 -0.65 12.74
N LEU A 383 -5.45 0.15 12.76
CA LEU A 383 -4.55 0.25 11.61
C LEU A 383 -3.93 -1.12 11.30
N THR A 384 -4.05 -1.55 10.05
CA THR A 384 -3.60 -2.87 9.60
C THR A 384 -2.20 -2.87 8.96
N TYR A 385 -1.61 -1.69 8.73
CA TYR A 385 -0.27 -1.52 8.14
C TYR A 385 -0.05 -2.30 6.84
N ARG A 386 -1.09 -2.37 6.00
CA ARG A 386 -1.17 -3.15 4.76
C ARG A 386 -1.06 -4.67 4.93
N TRP A 387 -1.14 -5.21 6.15
CA TRP A 387 -0.94 -6.63 6.44
C TRP A 387 -1.79 -7.55 5.56
N GLY A 388 -3.06 -7.24 5.31
CA GLY A 388 -3.91 -8.06 4.43
C GLY A 388 -3.37 -8.25 2.99
N HIS A 389 -2.65 -7.26 2.46
CA HIS A 389 -1.97 -7.39 1.16
C HIS A 389 -0.68 -8.20 1.29
N VAL A 390 0.06 -7.97 2.38
CA VAL A 390 1.31 -8.69 2.66
C VAL A 390 1.06 -10.17 2.88
N SER A 391 0.03 -10.52 3.66
CA SER A 391 -0.38 -11.89 3.94
C SER A 391 -0.74 -12.61 2.63
N ALA A 392 -1.56 -11.98 1.78
CA ALA A 392 -1.90 -12.50 0.46
C ALA A 392 -0.67 -12.73 -0.43
N PHE A 393 0.32 -11.84 -0.41
CA PHE A 393 1.57 -12.05 -1.16
C PHE A 393 2.42 -13.18 -0.60
N LEU A 394 2.51 -13.31 0.72
CA LEU A 394 3.23 -14.39 1.38
C LEU A 394 2.58 -15.74 1.07
N ASP A 395 1.25 -15.81 1.03
CA ASP A 395 0.50 -17.01 0.64
C ASP A 395 0.75 -17.38 -0.83
N GLN A 396 0.70 -16.41 -1.74
CA GLN A 396 1.05 -16.63 -3.15
C GLN A 396 2.48 -17.15 -3.32
N LEU A 397 3.44 -16.59 -2.57
CA LEU A 397 4.82 -17.09 -2.59
C LEU A 397 4.89 -18.53 -2.08
N ALA A 398 4.09 -18.89 -1.06
CA ALA A 398 4.01 -20.24 -0.51
C ALA A 398 3.25 -21.23 -1.41
N GLY A 399 2.64 -20.77 -2.52
CA GLY A 399 1.89 -21.59 -3.45
C GLY A 399 0.49 -21.95 -2.94
N ARG A 400 -0.17 -21.03 -2.23
CA ARG A 400 -1.51 -21.20 -1.68
C ARG A 400 -2.50 -20.20 -2.23
#